data_AF-A0ABD3K2B1-F1
#
_entry.id   AF-A0ABD3K2B1-F1
#
_cell.length_a   1.000
_cell.length_b   1.000
_cell.length_c   1.000
_cell.angle_alpha   90.00
_cell.angle_beta   90.00
_cell.angle_gamma   90.00
#
_symmetry.space_group_name_H-M   'P 1'
#
loop_
_entity.id
_entity.type
_entity.pdbx_description
1 polymer ?
#
loop_
_entity_poly.entity_id
_entity_poly.type
_entity_poly.pdbx_seq_one_letter_code
_entity_poly.pdbx_strand_id
1 'polypeptide(L)'
;MLTFFYGNLHSLFPKRLLATWSGPLLKAPYSSPPPPLLLDRLLVESLGLPLESAASICEKLGTDGKVPGDVERAGSVLGFLKSCGYDEARLAKLIAKRPSLLLSDVESTLGPQMRFLRESGVSDSVLLSAMAVNPAVFNKSVDSFLGPQIDFLKKYLRSADAFDTAIRRNLWLLTANHRRNLGPNIELLMSEGVSVDDISLLMIRQPRALMLKVDRIASIVESVKRLGFEPGSMKFVKAVRVMSSMNESTWHGKVEFFKSLGWCQEDVVSMFMRYPRFLTVSEDKVRRVVELISREDIVFHPLSLTYSIDKRLRPRHNVIKVLLSEGLLEKDRRIINLFKLSDEVFLQNYVMRHLDLVPHLMDIFRGSVTL
;
A
#
# COMPACT_ATOMS: atom_id res chain seq x y z
N MET A 1 -27.77 86.26 9.00
CA MET A 1 -28.03 85.37 10.14
C MET A 1 -28.16 83.97 9.56
N LEU A 2 -27.15 83.12 9.80
CA LEU A 2 -26.95 81.75 9.29
C LEU A 2 -28.15 80.84 9.68
N THR A 3 -28.52 79.72 9.02
CA THR A 3 -27.69 78.65 8.43
C THR A 3 -28.53 77.72 7.52
N PHE A 4 -27.81 76.93 6.72
CA PHE A 4 -28.13 76.17 5.50
C PHE A 4 -29.07 74.95 5.56
N PHE A 5 -29.61 74.64 4.37
CA PHE A 5 -30.51 73.55 3.99
C PHE A 5 -29.79 72.28 3.50
N TYR A 6 -30.39 71.14 3.86
CA TYR A 6 -30.61 69.86 3.14
C TYR A 6 -29.64 69.34 2.08
N GLY A 7 -29.26 68.06 2.26
CA GLY A 7 -28.85 67.16 1.19
C GLY A 7 -30.01 66.36 0.61
N ASN A 8 -29.89 65.93 -0.65
CA ASN A 8 -30.59 64.76 -1.17
C ASN A 8 -29.90 64.16 -2.40
N LEU A 9 -30.13 62.86 -2.57
CA LEU A 9 -29.62 61.95 -3.59
C LEU A 9 -29.86 62.42 -5.05
N HIS A 10 -28.92 62.12 -5.97
CA HIS A 10 -29.16 61.21 -7.11
C HIS A 10 -27.94 61.10 -8.05
N SER A 11 -27.50 59.85 -8.26
CA SER A 11 -27.24 59.16 -9.54
C SER A 11 -26.41 59.79 -10.69
N LEU A 12 -25.69 58.88 -11.38
CA LEU A 12 -25.31 58.86 -12.81
C LEU A 12 -23.83 59.13 -13.13
N PHE A 13 -23.09 58.04 -13.41
CA PHE A 13 -21.99 58.05 -14.40
C PHE A 13 -22.58 58.45 -15.77
N PRO A 14 -21.86 59.15 -16.70
CA PRO A 14 -20.66 58.54 -17.32
C PRO A 14 -19.61 59.48 -17.98
N LYS A 15 -18.53 58.85 -18.52
CA LYS A 15 -17.59 59.27 -19.59
C LYS A 15 -16.54 60.34 -19.22
N ARG A 16 -15.25 59.94 -19.08
CA ARG A 16 -14.17 59.98 -20.11
C ARG A 16 -13.90 61.43 -20.60
N LEU A 17 -12.70 61.99 -20.60
CA LEU A 17 -11.38 61.44 -20.97
C LEU A 17 -10.28 62.51 -20.79
N LEU A 18 -9.03 62.06 -20.58
CA LEU A 18 -7.73 62.74 -20.79
C LEU A 18 -7.32 63.75 -19.70
N ALA A 19 -6.12 63.74 -19.13
CA ALA A 19 -4.88 63.02 -19.43
C ALA A 19 -4.01 62.97 -18.15
N THR A 20 -3.25 61.91 -17.96
CA THR A 20 -1.77 61.98 -17.87
C THR A 20 -1.21 60.58 -17.67
N TRP A 21 -0.31 60.27 -18.58
CA TRP A 21 0.57 59.12 -18.66
C TRP A 21 1.43 59.02 -17.39
N SER A 22 1.45 57.85 -16.74
CA SER A 22 2.53 57.46 -15.83
C SER A 22 3.01 56.07 -16.27
N GLY A 23 4.29 56.00 -16.65
CA GLY A 23 4.93 54.83 -17.22
C GLY A 23 5.04 53.65 -16.25
N PRO A 24 5.71 52.56 -16.68
CA PRO A 24 5.85 51.35 -15.88
C PRO A 24 6.52 51.69 -14.55
N LEU A 25 5.88 51.32 -13.44
CA LEU A 25 6.49 51.34 -12.12
C LEU A 25 7.82 50.57 -12.20
N LEU A 26 8.94 51.26 -12.02
CA LEU A 26 10.24 50.63 -11.83
C LEU A 26 10.08 49.58 -10.73
N LYS A 27 10.36 48.31 -11.05
CA LYS A 27 10.60 47.29 -10.03
C LYS A 27 11.68 47.82 -9.10
N ALA A 28 11.40 47.78 -7.80
CA ALA A 28 12.38 48.07 -6.76
C ALA A 28 13.69 47.30 -7.04
N PRO A 29 14.86 47.88 -6.73
CA PRO A 29 16.13 47.18 -6.90
C PRO A 29 16.05 45.83 -6.19
N TYR A 30 16.55 44.77 -6.84
CA TYR A 30 16.67 43.43 -6.25
C TYR A 30 17.23 43.56 -4.84
N SER A 31 16.37 43.48 -3.82
CA SER A 31 16.85 43.31 -2.45
C SER A 31 17.57 41.98 -2.45
N SER A 32 18.83 41.99 -2.04
CA SER A 32 19.59 40.76 -1.79
C SER A 32 18.69 39.83 -0.97
N PRO A 33 18.55 38.54 -1.35
CA PRO A 33 17.79 37.62 -0.51
C PRO A 33 18.34 37.72 0.91
N PRO A 34 17.47 37.76 1.94
CA PRO A 34 17.92 37.85 3.32
C PRO A 34 18.93 36.72 3.60
N PRO A 35 19.97 36.97 4.43
CA PRO A 35 20.98 35.96 4.70
C PRO A 35 20.31 34.68 5.22
N PRO A 36 20.75 33.49 4.75
CA PRO A 36 20.09 32.25 5.11
C PRO A 36 20.17 31.99 6.61
N LEU A 37 19.07 31.49 7.17
CA LEU A 37 18.90 31.26 8.60
C LEU A 37 19.88 30.18 9.07
N LEU A 38 20.17 30.14 10.38
CA LEU A 38 21.13 29.17 10.94
C LEU A 38 20.71 27.73 10.65
N LEU A 39 19.41 27.44 10.74
CA LEU A 39 18.87 26.13 10.42
C LEU A 39 18.98 25.81 8.91
N ASP A 40 18.79 26.80 8.02
CA ASP A 40 18.94 26.59 6.57
C ASP A 40 20.37 26.13 6.25
N ARG A 41 21.37 26.80 6.82
CA ARG A 41 22.78 26.46 6.63
C ARG A 41 23.10 25.06 7.15
N LEU A 42 22.62 24.72 8.35
CA LEU A 42 22.78 23.39 8.92
C LEU A 42 22.22 22.31 7.98
N LEU A 43 21.04 22.54 7.40
CA LEU A 43 20.41 21.59 6.47
C LEU A 43 21.17 21.49 5.14
N VAL A 44 21.67 22.59 4.60
CA VAL A 44 22.54 22.59 3.41
C VAL A 44 23.80 21.78 3.67
N GLU A 45 24.50 22.05 4.76
CA GLU A 45 25.76 21.38 5.12
C GLU A 45 25.56 19.90 5.47
N SER A 46 24.50 19.58 6.22
CA SER A 46 24.28 18.22 6.73
C SER A 46 23.62 17.28 5.72
N LEU A 47 22.88 17.82 4.74
CA LEU A 47 22.05 17.04 3.82
C LEU A 47 22.39 17.27 2.34
N GLY A 48 23.33 18.18 2.02
CA GLY A 48 23.70 18.53 0.64
C GLY A 48 22.54 19.14 -0.16
N LEU A 49 21.60 19.81 0.52
CA LEU A 49 20.42 20.38 -0.10
C LEU A 49 20.72 21.73 -0.77
N PRO A 50 20.05 22.09 -1.88
CA PRO A 50 20.01 23.47 -2.35
C PRO A 50 19.43 24.39 -1.28
N LEU A 51 19.91 25.63 -1.21
CA LEU A 51 19.48 26.58 -0.19
C LEU A 51 17.97 26.83 -0.20
N GLU A 52 17.37 26.87 -1.39
CA GLU A 52 15.92 27.04 -1.55
C GLU A 52 15.14 25.86 -0.96
N SER A 53 15.68 24.64 -1.08
CA SER A 53 15.06 23.44 -0.51
C SER A 53 15.14 23.43 1.01
N ALA A 54 16.27 23.87 1.57
CA ALA A 54 16.44 24.02 3.02
C ALA A 54 15.48 25.08 3.58
N ALA A 55 15.39 26.25 2.94
CA ALA A 55 14.47 27.30 3.34
C ALA A 55 13.00 26.84 3.32
N SER A 56 12.60 26.07 2.29
CA SER A 56 11.25 25.49 2.22
C SER A 56 10.93 24.50 3.35
N ILE A 57 11.93 23.76 3.83
CA ILE A 57 11.79 22.85 4.98
C ILE A 57 11.56 23.66 6.26
N CYS A 58 12.34 24.71 6.48
CA CYS A 58 12.23 25.60 7.64
C CYS A 58 10.89 26.35 7.64
N GLU A 59 10.42 26.80 6.48
CA GLU A 59 9.09 27.43 6.34
C GLU A 59 7.98 26.47 6.78
N LYS A 60 8.04 25.20 6.36
CA LYS A 60 7.08 24.15 6.77
C LYS A 60 7.14 23.82 8.25
N LEU A 61 8.28 24.03 8.90
CA LEU A 61 8.42 23.87 10.35
C LEU A 61 7.70 24.95 11.14
N GLY A 62 7.43 26.11 10.53
CA GLY A 62 6.87 27.27 11.22
C GLY A 62 7.83 27.88 12.26
N THR A 63 9.12 27.53 12.20
CA THR A 63 10.16 28.08 13.07
C THR A 63 10.76 29.32 12.41
N ASP A 64 11.12 30.34 13.19
CA ASP A 64 11.87 31.49 12.65
C ASP A 64 13.33 31.15 12.30
N GLY A 65 13.79 29.91 12.58
CA GLY A 65 15.09 29.35 12.25
C GLY A 65 16.28 30.07 12.91
N LYS A 66 16.00 30.97 13.86
CA LYS A 66 16.98 31.82 14.54
C LYS A 66 17.24 31.39 15.98
N VAL A 67 16.37 30.58 16.57
CA VAL A 67 16.52 30.08 17.93
C VAL A 67 17.65 29.05 18.00
N PRO A 68 18.74 29.30 18.76
CA PRO A 68 19.87 28.36 18.85
C PRO A 68 19.47 26.94 19.29
N GLY A 69 18.49 26.82 20.19
CA GLY A 69 17.99 25.53 20.66
C GLY A 69 17.33 24.67 19.59
N ASP A 70 16.71 25.26 18.56
CA ASP A 70 16.13 24.51 17.44
C ASP A 70 17.21 23.98 16.49
N VAL A 71 18.30 24.72 16.33
CA VAL A 71 19.47 24.30 15.52
C VAL A 71 20.20 23.14 16.19
N GLU A 72 20.44 23.21 17.51
CA GLU A 72 21.07 22.13 18.28
C GLU A 72 20.21 20.85 18.26
N ARG A 73 18.88 21.00 18.43
CA ARG A 73 17.95 19.88 18.37
C ARG A 73 17.93 19.25 16.98
N ALA A 74 17.84 20.05 15.93
CA ALA A 74 17.92 19.59 14.56
C ALA A 74 19.24 18.84 14.28
N GLY A 75 20.38 19.39 14.71
CA GLY A 75 21.69 18.76 14.57
C GLY A 75 21.76 17.40 15.28
N SER A 76 21.21 17.32 16.50
CA SER A 76 21.13 16.08 17.28
C SER A 76 20.29 15.01 16.57
N VAL A 77 19.11 15.38 16.04
CA VAL A 77 18.25 14.48 15.26
C VAL A 77 18.95 14.00 14.00
N LEU A 78 19.60 14.90 13.25
CA LEU A 78 20.33 14.55 12.03
C LEU A 78 21.48 13.58 12.33
N GLY A 79 22.28 13.85 13.35
CA GLY A 79 23.37 12.97 13.79
C GLY A 79 22.86 11.59 14.22
N PHE A 80 21.78 11.56 15.01
CA PHE A 80 21.13 10.32 15.42
C PHE A 80 20.62 9.50 14.23
N LEU A 81 19.92 10.11 13.28
CA LEU A 81 19.42 9.42 12.10
C LEU A 81 20.57 8.92 11.20
N LYS A 82 21.66 9.68 11.05
CA LYS A 82 22.88 9.20 10.37
C LYS A 82 23.45 7.97 11.08
N SER A 83 23.54 7.98 12.41
CA SER A 83 24.00 6.82 13.20
C SER A 83 23.10 5.58 13.07
N CYS A 84 21.82 5.76 12.74
CA CYS A 84 20.87 4.68 12.47
C CYS A 84 20.98 4.11 11.05
N GLY A 85 21.89 4.61 10.20
CA GLY A 85 22.12 4.11 8.85
C GLY A 85 21.36 4.84 7.74
N TYR A 86 20.93 6.10 7.96
CA TYR A 86 20.51 6.96 6.86
C TYR A 86 21.73 7.57 6.15
N ASP A 87 21.81 7.34 4.84
CA ASP A 87 22.64 8.17 3.96
C ASP A 87 22.01 9.56 3.77
N GLU A 88 22.81 10.51 3.29
CA GLU A 88 22.41 11.91 3.13
C GLU A 88 21.21 12.06 2.19
N ALA A 89 21.15 11.30 1.09
CA ALA A 89 20.07 11.38 0.12
C ALA A 89 18.72 10.89 0.68
N ARG A 90 18.73 9.80 1.46
CA ARG A 90 17.54 9.27 2.15
C ARG A 90 17.12 10.19 3.28
N LEU A 91 18.07 10.75 4.03
CA LEU A 91 17.80 11.69 5.11
C LEU A 91 17.19 13.00 4.58
N ALA A 92 17.76 13.56 3.50
CA ALA A 92 17.22 14.72 2.80
C ALA A 92 15.76 14.51 2.37
N LYS A 93 15.45 13.36 1.75
CA LYS A 93 14.08 12.99 1.37
C LYS A 93 13.15 12.85 2.58
N LEU A 94 13.64 12.28 3.68
CA LEU A 94 12.87 12.10 4.91
C LEU A 94 12.49 13.45 5.52
N ILE A 95 13.48 14.33 5.73
CA ILE A 95 13.27 15.64 6.37
C ILE A 95 12.43 16.54 5.47
N ALA A 96 12.63 16.52 4.15
CA ALA A 96 11.77 17.25 3.21
C ALA A 96 10.28 16.85 3.31
N LYS A 97 10.03 15.55 3.58
CA LYS A 97 8.67 15.01 3.74
C LYS A 97 8.12 15.21 5.16
N ARG A 98 8.98 15.20 6.18
CA ARG A 98 8.62 15.27 7.60
C ARG A 98 9.52 16.25 8.36
N PRO A 99 9.40 17.57 8.09
CA PRO A 99 10.28 18.56 8.73
C PRO A 99 10.22 18.51 10.25
N SER A 100 9.03 18.27 10.83
CA SER A 100 8.80 18.22 12.28
C SER A 100 9.63 17.17 13.04
N LEU A 101 10.24 16.21 12.35
CA LEU A 101 11.21 15.30 12.97
C LEU A 101 12.40 16.04 13.57
N LEU A 102 12.83 17.16 12.96
CA LEU A 102 13.94 17.99 13.44
C LEU A 102 13.67 18.59 14.83
N LEU A 103 12.40 18.66 15.24
CA LEU A 103 11.98 19.18 16.54
C LEU A 103 11.78 18.06 17.58
N SER A 104 12.09 16.81 17.25
CA SER A 104 11.96 15.68 18.16
C SER A 104 13.14 15.61 19.13
N ASP A 105 12.90 15.05 20.31
CA ASP A 105 13.94 14.89 21.33
C ASP A 105 14.61 13.52 21.19
N VAL A 106 15.91 13.48 20.92
CA VAL A 106 16.63 12.22 20.68
C VAL A 106 16.75 11.39 21.97
N GLU A 107 17.11 12.04 23.07
CA GLU A 107 17.48 11.35 24.31
C GLU A 107 16.26 10.80 25.06
N SER A 108 15.16 11.55 25.07
CA SER A 108 13.94 11.19 25.79
C SER A 108 12.87 10.55 24.92
N THR A 109 12.94 10.66 23.58
CA THR A 109 11.91 10.11 22.69
C THR A 109 12.42 9.23 21.55
N LEU A 110 13.17 9.75 20.58
CA LEU A 110 13.47 8.93 19.39
C LEU A 110 14.38 7.74 19.73
N GLY A 111 15.42 7.98 20.52
CA GLY A 111 16.42 6.98 20.91
C GLY A 111 15.83 5.82 21.71
N PRO A 112 15.16 6.07 22.86
CA PRO A 112 14.60 5.01 23.68
C PRO A 112 13.54 4.19 22.94
N GLN A 113 12.66 4.83 22.16
CA GLN A 113 11.61 4.13 21.40
C GLN A 113 12.20 3.27 20.28
N MET A 114 13.21 3.77 19.54
CA MET A 114 13.89 2.96 18.53
C MET A 114 14.60 1.76 19.15
N ARG A 115 15.30 1.97 20.27
CA ARG A 115 16.00 0.89 20.99
C ARG A 115 15.02 -0.18 21.44
N PHE A 116 13.93 0.22 22.10
CA PHE A 116 12.90 -0.69 22.57
C PHE A 116 12.26 -1.51 21.43
N LEU A 117 11.93 -0.88 20.31
CA LEU A 117 11.35 -1.58 19.16
C LEU A 117 12.34 -2.57 18.53
N ARG A 118 13.63 -2.22 18.47
CA ARG A 118 14.69 -3.10 17.99
C ARG A 118 14.84 -4.33 18.89
N GLU A 119 14.95 -4.12 20.19
CA GLU A 119 15.02 -5.19 21.21
C GLU A 119 13.77 -6.08 21.21
N SER A 120 12.63 -5.50 20.83
CA SER A 120 11.36 -6.23 20.69
C SER A 120 11.27 -7.12 19.44
N GLY A 121 12.23 -7.01 18.50
CA GLY A 121 12.31 -7.82 17.29
C GLY A 121 11.91 -7.11 15.99
N VAL A 122 11.80 -5.77 15.98
CA VAL A 122 11.60 -5.00 14.74
C VAL A 122 12.95 -4.74 14.07
N SER A 123 13.10 -5.12 12.80
CA SER A 123 14.36 -4.89 12.08
C SER A 123 14.61 -3.40 11.82
N ASP A 124 15.90 -3.02 11.73
CA ASP A 124 16.28 -1.65 11.37
C ASP A 124 15.65 -1.21 10.05
N SER A 125 15.55 -2.10 9.06
CA SER A 125 14.89 -1.80 7.80
C SER A 125 13.43 -1.33 7.97
N VAL A 126 12.70 -1.91 8.92
CA VAL A 126 11.32 -1.53 9.25
C VAL A 126 11.29 -0.24 10.05
N LEU A 127 12.20 -0.05 11.02
CA LEU A 127 12.30 1.19 11.79
C LEU A 127 12.62 2.40 10.91
N LEU A 128 13.56 2.26 9.97
CA LEU A 128 13.90 3.31 9.01
C LEU A 128 12.74 3.58 8.03
N SER A 129 11.98 2.54 7.65
CA SER A 129 10.76 2.74 6.85
C SER A 129 9.68 3.47 7.67
N ALA A 130 9.55 3.13 8.96
CA ALA A 130 8.55 3.69 9.86
C ALA A 130 8.70 5.20 10.04
N MET A 131 9.92 5.71 10.18
CA MET A 131 10.21 7.16 10.23
C MET A 131 9.64 7.91 9.02
N ALA A 132 9.75 7.31 7.82
CA ALA A 132 9.29 7.94 6.58
C ALA A 132 7.77 7.83 6.34
N VAL A 133 7.15 6.76 6.85
CA VAL A 133 5.73 6.47 6.65
C VAL A 133 4.89 7.10 7.75
N ASN A 134 5.18 6.78 9.01
CA ASN A 134 4.42 7.21 10.18
C ASN A 134 5.32 7.29 11.43
N PRO A 135 6.01 8.43 11.63
CA PRO A 135 6.91 8.62 12.77
C PRO A 135 6.19 8.68 14.12
N ALA A 136 4.86 8.79 14.14
CA ALA A 136 4.09 8.84 15.38
C ALA A 136 4.24 7.59 16.26
N VAL A 137 4.76 6.48 15.71
CA VAL A 137 5.14 5.29 16.51
C VAL A 137 6.22 5.61 17.55
N PHE A 138 7.15 6.51 17.24
CA PHE A 138 8.23 6.90 18.15
C PHE A 138 7.79 7.92 19.21
N ASN A 139 6.58 8.45 19.09
CA ASN A 139 5.98 9.33 20.09
C ASN A 139 5.10 8.56 21.09
N LYS A 140 5.03 7.22 20.97
CA LYS A 140 4.29 6.39 21.91
C LYS A 140 5.19 6.05 23.11
N SER A 141 4.63 6.18 24.31
CA SER A 141 5.29 5.73 25.53
C SER A 141 5.60 4.24 25.45
N VAL A 142 6.84 3.88 25.82
CA VAL A 142 7.29 2.50 25.91
C VAL A 142 6.42 1.73 26.91
N ASP A 143 6.33 2.23 28.14
CA ASP A 143 5.68 1.50 29.25
C ASP A 143 4.16 1.43 29.12
N SER A 144 3.52 2.56 28.80
CA SER A 144 2.04 2.63 28.81
C SER A 144 1.39 2.20 27.50
N PHE A 145 2.17 2.07 26.40
CA PHE A 145 1.60 1.77 25.09
C PHE A 145 2.37 0.70 24.30
N LEU A 146 3.64 0.94 23.94
CA LEU A 146 4.36 0.04 23.04
C LEU A 146 4.57 -1.33 23.67
N GLY A 147 4.95 -1.41 24.95
CA GLY A 147 5.11 -2.67 25.67
C GLY A 147 3.84 -3.52 25.66
N PRO A 148 2.72 -3.04 26.22
CA PRO A 148 1.46 -3.78 26.20
C PRO A 148 0.97 -4.15 24.79
N GLN A 149 1.22 -3.29 23.80
CA GLN A 149 0.88 -3.57 22.40
C GLN A 149 1.73 -4.71 21.82
N ILE A 150 3.04 -4.69 22.05
CA ILE A 150 3.96 -5.73 21.56
C ILE A 150 3.71 -7.05 22.26
N ASP A 151 3.48 -7.04 23.57
CA ASP A 151 3.13 -8.24 24.33
C ASP A 151 1.85 -8.88 23.80
N PHE A 152 0.85 -8.06 23.49
CA PHE A 152 -0.37 -8.55 22.83
C PHE A 152 -0.08 -9.19 21.48
N LEU A 153 0.70 -8.53 20.61
CA LEU A 153 1.03 -9.04 19.28
C LEU A 153 1.85 -10.33 19.32
N LYS A 154 2.79 -10.47 20.27
CA LYS A 154 3.65 -11.64 20.44
C LYS A 154 2.87 -12.91 20.81
N LYS A 155 1.64 -12.80 21.31
CA LYS A 155 0.74 -13.96 21.50
C LYS A 155 0.44 -14.70 20.19
N TYR A 156 0.40 -13.94 19.08
CA TYR A 156 0.05 -14.44 17.74
C TYR A 156 1.26 -14.51 16.81
N LEU A 157 2.20 -13.57 16.92
CA LEU A 157 3.39 -13.45 16.08
C LEU A 157 4.61 -14.02 16.79
N ARG A 158 4.66 -15.35 16.91
CA ARG A 158 5.58 -16.08 17.80
C ARG A 158 7.04 -16.17 17.33
N SER A 159 7.34 -15.69 16.13
CA SER A 159 8.71 -15.65 15.59
C SER A 159 9.09 -14.22 15.21
N ALA A 160 10.38 -13.89 15.30
CA ALA A 160 10.89 -12.59 14.91
C ALA A 160 10.57 -12.26 13.44
N ASP A 161 10.68 -13.23 12.54
CA ASP A 161 10.33 -13.06 11.12
C ASP A 161 8.83 -12.77 10.90
N ALA A 162 7.95 -13.52 11.56
CA ALA A 162 6.51 -13.28 11.50
C ALA A 162 6.14 -11.90 12.04
N PHE A 163 6.76 -11.50 13.17
CA PHE A 163 6.57 -10.20 13.79
C PHE A 163 7.01 -9.07 12.86
N ASP A 164 8.27 -9.10 12.40
CA ASP A 164 8.82 -8.10 11.47
C ASP A 164 8.00 -8.03 10.17
N THR A 165 7.63 -9.18 9.59
CA THR A 165 6.82 -9.25 8.36
C THR A 165 5.45 -8.59 8.55
N ALA A 166 4.79 -8.83 9.68
CA ALA A 166 3.49 -8.24 9.98
C ALA A 166 3.59 -6.72 10.17
N ILE A 167 4.58 -6.25 10.95
CA ILE A 167 4.81 -4.82 11.18
C ILE A 167 5.18 -4.10 9.87
N ARG A 168 6.08 -4.68 9.07
CA ARG A 168 6.45 -4.17 7.75
C ARG A 168 5.22 -3.98 6.85
N ARG A 169 4.27 -4.92 6.92
CA ARG A 169 3.06 -4.87 6.12
C ARG A 169 2.06 -3.83 6.61
N ASN A 170 1.98 -3.61 7.92
CA ASN A 170 1.15 -2.55 8.49
C ASN A 170 1.69 -2.06 9.84
N LEU A 171 2.39 -0.92 9.82
CA LEU A 171 2.94 -0.30 11.01
C LEU A 171 1.86 0.09 12.04
N TRP A 172 0.59 0.20 11.62
CA TRP A 172 -0.50 0.49 12.56
C TRP A 172 -0.69 -0.59 13.62
N LEU A 173 -0.16 -1.80 13.42
CA LEU A 173 -0.06 -2.80 14.48
C LEU A 173 0.68 -2.27 15.72
N LEU A 174 1.65 -1.37 15.56
CA LEU A 174 2.39 -0.76 16.68
C LEU A 174 1.75 0.51 17.22
N THR A 175 0.78 1.11 16.53
CA THR A 175 0.23 2.43 16.91
C THR A 175 -1.26 2.44 17.22
N ALA A 176 -1.99 1.42 16.80
CA ALA A 176 -3.41 1.28 17.09
C ALA A 176 -3.61 0.62 18.45
N ASN A 177 -4.55 1.14 19.25
CA ASN A 177 -4.93 0.50 20.50
C ASN A 177 -5.61 -0.84 20.21
N HIS A 178 -4.94 -1.95 20.54
CA HIS A 178 -5.46 -3.30 20.28
C HIS A 178 -6.84 -3.54 20.91
N ARG A 179 -7.16 -2.90 22.04
CA ARG A 179 -8.41 -3.12 22.78
C ARG A 179 -9.66 -2.63 22.04
N ARG A 180 -9.50 -1.76 21.04
CA ARG A 180 -10.65 -1.20 20.31
C ARG A 180 -11.17 -2.10 19.20
N ASN A 181 -10.26 -2.56 18.33
CA ASN A 181 -10.63 -3.31 17.12
C ASN A 181 -9.90 -4.66 17.08
N LEU A 182 -8.57 -4.67 17.24
CA LEU A 182 -7.75 -5.85 17.00
C LEU A 182 -8.11 -7.02 17.93
N GLY A 183 -8.18 -6.79 19.24
CA GLY A 183 -8.56 -7.79 20.24
C GLY A 183 -9.97 -8.32 20.02
N PRO A 184 -11.01 -7.46 20.01
CA PRO A 184 -12.39 -7.91 19.80
C PRO A 184 -12.60 -8.66 18.48
N ASN A 185 -11.95 -8.24 17.38
CA ASN A 185 -12.04 -8.96 16.11
C ASN A 185 -11.37 -10.34 16.16
N ILE A 186 -10.25 -10.48 16.87
CA ILE A 186 -9.60 -11.78 17.08
C ILE A 186 -10.49 -12.68 17.94
N GLU A 187 -11.02 -12.17 19.04
CA GLU A 187 -11.93 -12.90 19.93
C GLU A 187 -13.17 -13.38 19.18
N LEU A 188 -13.78 -12.51 18.36
CA LEU A 188 -14.91 -12.87 17.50
C LEU A 188 -14.55 -14.03 16.55
N LEU A 189 -13.45 -13.91 15.80
CA LEU A 189 -13.02 -14.98 14.88
C LEU A 189 -12.71 -16.29 15.62
N MET A 190 -12.08 -16.21 16.80
CA MET A 190 -11.81 -17.40 17.62
C MET A 190 -13.10 -18.03 18.15
N SER A 191 -14.10 -17.23 18.54
CA SER A 191 -15.41 -17.74 18.98
C SER A 191 -16.18 -18.47 17.86
N GLU A 192 -15.90 -18.11 16.61
CA GLU A 192 -16.43 -18.78 15.43
C GLU A 192 -15.65 -20.07 15.08
N GLY A 193 -14.51 -20.33 15.73
CA GLY A 193 -13.70 -21.53 15.52
C GLY A 193 -12.44 -21.33 14.67
N VAL A 194 -12.05 -20.09 14.38
CA VAL A 194 -10.77 -19.80 13.71
C VAL A 194 -9.60 -20.08 14.65
N SER A 195 -8.63 -20.87 14.21
CA SER A 195 -7.47 -21.24 15.03
C SER A 195 -6.52 -20.06 15.28
N VAL A 196 -5.73 -20.13 16.35
CA VAL A 196 -4.69 -19.11 16.64
C VAL A 196 -3.67 -19.00 15.51
N ASP A 197 -3.33 -20.11 14.85
CA ASP A 197 -2.40 -20.13 13.73
C ASP A 197 -2.98 -19.45 12.48
N ASP A 198 -4.28 -19.63 12.24
CA ASP A 198 -5.01 -18.93 11.18
C ASP A 198 -5.13 -17.43 11.44
N ILE A 199 -5.37 -17.02 12.69
CA ILE A 199 -5.32 -15.62 13.12
C ILE A 199 -3.93 -15.04 12.87
N SER A 200 -2.88 -15.78 13.25
CA SER A 200 -1.49 -15.38 13.01
C SER A 200 -1.23 -15.17 11.52
N LEU A 201 -1.66 -16.12 10.68
CA LEU A 201 -1.51 -16.00 9.23
C LEU A 201 -2.28 -14.80 8.67
N LEU A 202 -3.51 -14.56 9.12
CA LEU A 202 -4.30 -13.39 8.72
C LEU A 202 -3.60 -12.09 9.13
N MET A 203 -3.06 -12.03 10.35
CA MET A 203 -2.31 -10.89 10.87
C MET A 203 -1.05 -10.62 10.06
N ILE A 204 -0.29 -11.65 9.67
CA ILE A 204 0.91 -11.52 8.83
C ILE A 204 0.55 -11.08 7.42
N ARG A 205 -0.52 -11.65 6.83
CA ARG A 205 -0.81 -11.48 5.41
C ARG A 205 -1.66 -10.25 5.11
N GLN A 206 -2.56 -9.88 6.00
CA GLN A 206 -3.49 -8.75 5.88
C GLN A 206 -3.88 -8.19 7.26
N PRO A 207 -2.95 -7.56 8.00
CA PRO A 207 -3.23 -7.04 9.34
C PRO A 207 -4.48 -6.14 9.41
N ARG A 208 -4.70 -5.34 8.36
CA ARG A 208 -5.84 -4.41 8.27
C ARG A 208 -7.20 -5.10 8.39
N ALA A 209 -7.33 -6.38 8.03
CA ALA A 209 -8.58 -7.13 8.19
C ALA A 209 -8.98 -7.19 9.67
N LEU A 210 -8.04 -7.45 10.57
CA LEU A 210 -8.29 -7.51 12.01
C LEU A 210 -8.47 -6.11 12.65
N MET A 211 -8.25 -5.03 11.90
CA MET A 211 -8.30 -3.66 12.41
C MET A 211 -9.54 -2.89 11.96
N LEU A 212 -10.45 -3.53 11.22
CA LEU A 212 -11.74 -2.95 10.86
C LEU A 212 -12.60 -2.73 12.11
N LYS A 213 -13.68 -1.93 11.96
CA LYS A 213 -14.71 -1.83 13.00
C LYS A 213 -15.29 -3.22 13.28
N VAL A 214 -15.59 -3.50 14.55
CA VAL A 214 -16.08 -4.82 14.98
C VAL A 214 -17.34 -5.25 14.23
N ASP A 215 -18.33 -4.35 14.12
CA ASP A 215 -19.58 -4.61 13.37
C ASP A 215 -19.32 -4.97 11.90
N ARG A 216 -18.29 -4.38 11.29
CA ARG A 216 -17.93 -4.68 9.90
C ARG A 216 -17.35 -6.09 9.78
N ILE A 217 -16.54 -6.53 10.73
CA ILE A 217 -15.99 -7.90 10.71
C ILE A 217 -17.09 -8.91 11.00
N ALA A 218 -17.99 -8.64 11.95
CA ALA A 218 -19.15 -9.48 12.21
C ALA A 218 -20.00 -9.69 10.95
N SER A 219 -20.36 -8.61 10.25
CA SER A 219 -21.09 -8.69 8.97
C SER A 219 -20.35 -9.50 7.89
N ILE A 220 -19.01 -9.37 7.81
CA ILE A 220 -18.20 -10.17 6.88
C ILE A 220 -18.23 -11.65 7.27
N VAL A 221 -18.05 -11.97 8.55
CA VAL A 221 -18.08 -13.34 9.08
C VAL A 221 -19.42 -14.00 8.75
N GLU A 222 -20.53 -13.32 9.03
CA GLU A 222 -21.88 -13.81 8.69
C GLU A 222 -22.06 -14.04 7.19
N SER A 223 -21.56 -13.11 6.36
CA SER A 223 -21.65 -13.24 4.91
C SER A 223 -20.85 -14.44 4.40
N VAL A 224 -19.64 -14.64 4.92
CA VAL A 224 -18.78 -15.77 4.57
C VAL A 224 -19.42 -17.10 5.01
N LYS A 225 -20.04 -17.15 6.20
CA LYS A 225 -20.82 -18.31 6.66
C LYS A 225 -22.02 -18.59 5.74
N ARG A 226 -22.75 -17.56 5.34
CA ARG A 226 -23.91 -17.68 4.42
C ARG A 226 -23.50 -18.22 3.05
N LEU A 227 -22.28 -17.93 2.60
CA LEU A 227 -21.71 -18.50 1.37
C LEU A 227 -21.29 -19.98 1.53
N GLY A 228 -21.40 -20.57 2.72
CA GLY A 228 -21.12 -21.98 2.98
C GLY A 228 -19.66 -22.28 3.34
N PHE A 229 -18.90 -21.29 3.82
CA PHE A 229 -17.56 -21.56 4.34
C PHE A 229 -17.60 -21.98 5.81
N GLU A 230 -16.94 -23.09 6.11
CA GLU A 230 -16.72 -23.54 7.48
C GLU A 230 -15.66 -22.67 8.18
N PRO A 231 -16.00 -22.01 9.32
CA PRO A 231 -15.09 -21.11 10.04
C PRO A 231 -13.71 -21.66 10.37
N GLY A 232 -13.62 -22.94 10.74
CA GLY A 232 -12.36 -23.61 11.07
C GLY A 232 -11.46 -23.92 9.86
N SER A 233 -11.87 -23.53 8.64
CA SER A 233 -11.10 -23.79 7.43
C SER A 233 -10.21 -22.60 7.02
N MET A 234 -9.01 -22.89 6.52
CA MET A 234 -8.15 -21.88 5.89
C MET A 234 -8.85 -21.14 4.72
N LYS A 235 -9.85 -21.76 4.08
CA LYS A 235 -10.64 -21.13 3.02
C LYS A 235 -11.52 -20.01 3.59
N PHE A 236 -12.12 -20.21 4.76
CA PHE A 236 -12.88 -19.18 5.47
C PHE A 236 -12.01 -17.96 5.76
N VAL A 237 -10.81 -18.16 6.31
CA VAL A 237 -9.86 -17.07 6.62
C VAL A 237 -9.46 -16.31 5.35
N LYS A 238 -9.24 -17.02 4.24
CA LYS A 238 -8.98 -16.42 2.92
C LYS A 238 -10.18 -15.62 2.40
N ALA A 239 -11.40 -16.08 2.63
CA ALA A 239 -12.63 -15.37 2.25
C ALA A 239 -12.82 -14.09 3.08
N VAL A 240 -12.72 -14.17 4.41
CA VAL A 240 -12.74 -13.02 5.33
C VAL A 240 -11.70 -11.99 4.91
N ARG A 241 -10.47 -12.43 4.61
CA ARG A 241 -9.40 -11.56 4.12
C ARG A 241 -9.79 -10.78 2.87
N VAL A 242 -10.39 -11.45 1.88
CA VAL A 242 -10.78 -10.81 0.61
C VAL A 242 -11.92 -9.84 0.84
N MET A 243 -12.98 -10.25 1.53
CA MET A 243 -14.12 -9.38 1.83
C MET A 243 -13.75 -8.17 2.69
N SER A 244 -12.75 -8.30 3.57
CA SER A 244 -12.22 -7.20 4.39
C SER A 244 -11.46 -6.14 3.58
N SER A 245 -11.07 -6.45 2.34
CA SER A 245 -10.30 -5.54 1.48
C SER A 245 -11.16 -4.55 0.69
N MET A 246 -12.48 -4.69 0.73
CA MET A 246 -13.41 -3.88 -0.04
C MET A 246 -14.73 -3.65 0.69
N ASN A 247 -15.46 -2.62 0.28
CA ASN A 247 -16.81 -2.38 0.78
C ASN A 247 -17.83 -3.23 0.00
N GLU A 248 -19.07 -3.25 0.47
CA GLU A 248 -20.16 -4.04 -0.11
C GLU A 248 -20.48 -3.65 -1.56
N SER A 249 -20.52 -2.35 -1.87
CA SER A 249 -20.73 -1.86 -3.24
C SER A 249 -19.63 -2.36 -4.20
N THR A 250 -18.36 -2.36 -3.78
CA THR A 250 -17.25 -2.87 -4.58
C THR A 250 -17.35 -4.37 -4.79
N TRP A 251 -17.76 -5.12 -3.75
CA TRP A 251 -18.01 -6.55 -3.87
C TRP A 251 -19.12 -6.84 -4.88
N HIS A 252 -20.26 -6.15 -4.75
CA HIS A 252 -21.40 -6.30 -5.67
C HIS A 252 -21.01 -5.93 -7.10
N GLY A 253 -20.33 -4.80 -7.30
CA GLY A 253 -19.84 -4.38 -8.61
C GLY A 253 -18.92 -5.43 -9.25
N LYS A 254 -18.06 -6.07 -8.45
CA LYS A 254 -17.23 -7.19 -8.94
C LYS A 254 -18.06 -8.38 -9.35
N VAL A 255 -19.06 -8.79 -8.57
CA VAL A 255 -19.96 -9.90 -8.94
C VAL A 255 -20.72 -9.58 -10.23
N GLU A 256 -21.28 -8.38 -10.35
CA GLU A 256 -21.97 -7.93 -11.58
C GLU A 256 -21.04 -7.85 -12.78
N PHE A 257 -19.78 -7.46 -12.59
CA PHE A 257 -18.78 -7.50 -13.65
C PHE A 257 -18.56 -8.94 -14.17
N PHE A 258 -18.40 -9.95 -13.30
CA PHE A 258 -18.31 -11.34 -13.75
C PHE A 258 -19.60 -11.79 -14.48
N LYS A 259 -20.77 -11.36 -14.01
CA LYS A 259 -22.04 -11.64 -14.70
C LYS A 259 -22.12 -10.99 -16.08
N SER A 260 -21.59 -9.78 -16.25
CA SER A 260 -21.53 -9.10 -17.55
C SER A 260 -20.62 -9.83 -18.55
N LEU A 261 -19.66 -10.62 -18.07
CA LEU A 261 -18.83 -11.51 -18.90
C LEU A 261 -19.50 -12.88 -19.14
N GLY A 262 -20.70 -13.10 -18.59
CA GLY A 262 -21.57 -14.24 -18.85
C GLY A 262 -21.39 -15.45 -17.93
N TRP A 263 -20.76 -15.31 -16.77
CA TRP A 263 -20.89 -16.27 -15.68
C TRP A 263 -22.21 -16.07 -14.93
N CYS A 264 -22.82 -17.15 -14.42
CA CYS A 264 -23.96 -16.99 -13.52
C CYS A 264 -23.51 -16.72 -12.07
N GLN A 265 -24.46 -16.40 -11.18
CA GLN A 265 -24.17 -16.15 -9.77
C GLN A 265 -23.52 -17.37 -9.10
N GLU A 266 -24.01 -18.57 -9.45
CA GLU A 266 -23.55 -19.85 -8.91
C GLU A 266 -22.10 -20.13 -9.29
N ASP A 267 -21.70 -19.78 -10.53
CA ASP A 267 -20.31 -19.87 -10.97
C ASP A 267 -19.40 -18.98 -10.14
N VAL A 268 -19.80 -17.72 -9.90
CA VAL A 268 -19.02 -16.75 -9.11
C VAL A 268 -18.88 -17.21 -7.67
N VAL A 269 -19.96 -17.71 -7.06
CA VAL A 269 -19.95 -18.26 -5.70
C VAL A 269 -19.05 -19.50 -5.64
N SER A 270 -19.20 -20.44 -6.57
CA SER A 270 -18.36 -21.65 -6.67
C SER A 270 -16.88 -21.30 -6.82
N MET A 271 -16.54 -20.35 -7.68
CA MET A 271 -15.17 -19.85 -7.85
C MET A 271 -14.65 -19.22 -6.55
N PHE A 272 -15.47 -18.42 -5.86
CA PHE A 272 -15.10 -17.80 -4.60
C PHE A 272 -14.85 -18.82 -3.50
N MET A 273 -15.71 -19.84 -3.36
CA MET A 273 -15.52 -20.93 -2.40
C MET A 273 -14.24 -21.73 -2.65
N ARG A 274 -13.85 -21.91 -3.92
CA ARG A 274 -12.61 -22.62 -4.29
C ARG A 274 -11.37 -21.76 -4.07
N TYR A 275 -11.42 -20.49 -4.47
CA TYR A 275 -10.25 -19.62 -4.44
C TYR A 275 -10.64 -18.14 -4.27
N PRO A 276 -10.92 -17.67 -3.04
CA PRO A 276 -11.46 -16.33 -2.80
C PRO A 276 -10.68 -15.18 -3.44
N ARG A 277 -9.36 -15.34 -3.55
CA ARG A 277 -8.45 -14.29 -4.04
C ARG A 277 -8.70 -13.90 -5.50
N PHE A 278 -9.38 -14.73 -6.31
CA PHE A 278 -9.70 -14.34 -7.68
C PHE A 278 -10.47 -13.02 -7.74
N LEU A 279 -11.34 -12.74 -6.77
CA LEU A 279 -12.13 -11.52 -6.75
C LEU A 279 -11.30 -10.25 -6.50
N THR A 280 -10.04 -10.39 -6.07
CA THR A 280 -9.12 -9.26 -5.88
C THR A 280 -8.41 -8.79 -7.15
N VAL A 281 -8.55 -9.50 -8.28
CA VAL A 281 -7.92 -9.08 -9.54
C VAL A 281 -8.66 -7.90 -10.18
N SER A 282 -7.96 -7.13 -11.01
CA SER A 282 -8.59 -6.04 -11.78
C SER A 282 -9.47 -6.59 -12.90
N GLU A 283 -10.50 -5.83 -13.28
CA GLU A 283 -11.39 -6.20 -14.38
C GLU A 283 -10.64 -6.38 -15.71
N ASP A 284 -9.69 -5.48 -16.01
CA ASP A 284 -8.88 -5.56 -17.23
C ASP A 284 -8.06 -6.84 -17.30
N LYS A 285 -7.58 -7.32 -16.14
CA LYS A 285 -6.88 -8.60 -16.09
C LYS A 285 -7.84 -9.75 -16.42
N VAL A 286 -9.06 -9.73 -15.87
CA VAL A 286 -10.07 -10.76 -16.18
C VAL A 286 -10.39 -10.77 -17.68
N ARG A 287 -10.63 -9.60 -18.28
CA ARG A 287 -10.90 -9.45 -19.73
C ARG A 287 -9.78 -10.09 -20.57
N ARG A 288 -8.53 -9.81 -20.25
CA ARG A 288 -7.37 -10.40 -20.95
C ARG A 288 -7.20 -11.90 -20.71
N VAL A 289 -7.65 -12.44 -19.57
CA VAL A 289 -7.54 -13.89 -19.29
C VAL A 289 -8.62 -14.68 -20.02
N VAL A 290 -9.84 -14.14 -20.16
CA VAL A 290 -10.92 -14.82 -20.89
C VAL A 290 -10.67 -14.92 -22.39
N GLU A 291 -9.77 -14.09 -22.94
CA GLU A 291 -9.26 -14.22 -24.32
C GLU A 291 -8.36 -15.46 -24.49
N LEU A 292 -7.74 -15.95 -23.43
CA LEU A 292 -6.75 -17.05 -23.46
C LEU A 292 -7.30 -18.37 -22.92
N ILE A 293 -8.28 -18.33 -22.01
CA ILE A 293 -8.83 -19.48 -21.31
C ILE A 293 -10.35 -19.36 -21.31
N SER A 294 -11.04 -20.46 -21.63
CA SER A 294 -12.50 -20.48 -21.63
C SER A 294 -13.08 -20.17 -20.26
N ARG A 295 -14.29 -19.60 -20.24
CA ARG A 295 -14.99 -19.24 -18.99
C ARG A 295 -15.28 -20.48 -18.16
N GLU A 296 -15.64 -21.56 -18.83
CA GLU A 296 -15.97 -22.85 -18.24
C GLU A 296 -14.74 -23.43 -17.53
N ASP A 297 -13.55 -23.39 -18.16
CA ASP A 297 -12.30 -23.84 -17.55
C ASP A 297 -11.90 -22.97 -16.34
N ILE A 298 -12.18 -21.67 -16.38
CA ILE A 298 -11.93 -20.75 -15.26
C ILE A 298 -12.80 -21.10 -14.06
N VAL A 299 -14.06 -21.52 -14.23
CA VAL A 299 -14.90 -21.99 -13.10
C VAL A 299 -14.26 -23.19 -12.40
N PHE A 300 -13.69 -24.13 -13.17
CA PHE A 300 -12.96 -25.26 -12.60
C PHE A 300 -11.62 -24.85 -11.98
N HIS A 301 -10.98 -23.78 -12.49
CA HIS A 301 -9.69 -23.33 -12.01
C HIS A 301 -9.55 -21.80 -11.84
N PRO A 302 -10.23 -21.18 -10.85
CA PRO A 302 -10.26 -19.72 -10.65
C PRO A 302 -8.88 -19.10 -10.32
N LEU A 303 -7.91 -19.93 -9.92
CA LEU A 303 -6.52 -19.49 -9.71
C LEU A 303 -5.86 -18.95 -10.99
N SER A 304 -6.32 -19.39 -12.17
CA SER A 304 -5.83 -18.93 -13.48
C SER A 304 -5.88 -17.40 -13.62
N LEU A 305 -6.93 -16.77 -13.08
CA LEU A 305 -7.12 -15.31 -13.08
C LEU A 305 -6.00 -14.56 -12.35
N THR A 306 -5.25 -15.22 -11.46
CA THR A 306 -4.17 -14.59 -10.70
C THR A 306 -2.79 -14.77 -11.31
N TYR A 307 -2.59 -15.69 -12.26
CA TYR A 307 -1.30 -15.88 -12.92
C TYR A 307 -0.87 -14.67 -13.74
N SER A 308 0.43 -14.54 -14.00
CA SER A 308 0.93 -13.52 -14.93
C SER A 308 0.45 -13.86 -16.34
N ILE A 309 -0.22 -12.90 -16.98
CA ILE A 309 -0.68 -13.08 -18.37
C ILE A 309 0.54 -13.29 -19.26
N ASP A 310 1.49 -12.35 -19.20
CA ASP A 310 2.59 -12.30 -20.17
C ASP A 310 3.70 -13.31 -19.85
N LYS A 311 3.95 -13.61 -18.55
CA LYS A 311 5.01 -14.56 -18.16
C LYS A 311 4.56 -16.02 -18.04
N ARG A 312 3.26 -16.29 -17.92
CA ARG A 312 2.77 -17.66 -17.69
C ARG A 312 1.64 -18.05 -18.63
N LEU A 313 0.56 -17.28 -18.69
CA LEU A 313 -0.62 -17.71 -19.45
C LEU A 313 -0.37 -17.68 -20.96
N ARG A 314 0.08 -16.55 -21.51
CA ARG A 314 0.26 -16.38 -22.95
C ARG A 314 1.32 -17.32 -23.54
N PRO A 315 2.53 -17.49 -22.96
CA PRO A 315 3.50 -18.47 -23.44
C PRO A 315 2.93 -19.90 -23.52
N ARG A 316 2.23 -20.33 -22.48
CA ARG A 316 1.67 -21.68 -22.41
C ARG A 316 0.47 -21.85 -23.33
N HIS A 317 -0.39 -20.84 -23.44
CA HIS A 317 -1.51 -20.84 -24.38
C HIS A 317 -1.02 -21.02 -25.82
N ASN A 318 0.03 -20.30 -26.21
CA ASN A 318 0.60 -20.39 -27.56
C ASN A 318 1.19 -21.77 -27.85
N VAL A 319 1.97 -22.34 -26.91
CA VAL A 319 2.49 -23.72 -27.03
C VAL A 319 1.36 -24.73 -27.14
N ILE A 320 0.35 -24.64 -26.26
CA ILE A 320 -0.82 -25.53 -26.27
C ILE A 320 -1.56 -25.44 -27.60
N LYS A 321 -1.76 -24.23 -28.14
CA LYS A 321 -2.43 -23.99 -29.42
C LYS A 321 -1.70 -24.71 -30.57
N VAL A 322 -0.38 -24.65 -30.61
CA VAL A 322 0.42 -25.34 -31.65
C VAL A 322 0.40 -26.85 -31.45
N LEU A 323 0.59 -27.36 -30.23
CA LEU A 323 0.53 -28.80 -29.99
C LEU A 323 -0.84 -29.40 -30.35
N LEU A 324 -1.93 -28.65 -30.15
CA LEU A 324 -3.27 -29.05 -30.58
C LEU A 324 -3.41 -29.07 -32.11
N SER A 325 -2.86 -28.09 -32.82
CA SER A 325 -2.94 -28.04 -34.29
C SER A 325 -2.10 -29.13 -34.95
N GLU A 326 -0.98 -29.50 -34.34
CA GLU A 326 -0.11 -30.59 -34.82
C GLU A 326 -0.57 -31.98 -34.37
N GLY A 327 -1.67 -32.09 -33.62
CA GLY A 327 -2.17 -33.36 -33.10
C GLY A 327 -1.28 -34.01 -32.04
N LEU A 328 -0.36 -33.24 -31.46
CA LEU A 328 0.59 -33.68 -30.40
C LEU A 328 0.00 -33.56 -28.99
N LEU A 329 -1.19 -32.96 -28.87
CA LEU A 329 -1.95 -32.84 -27.64
C LEU A 329 -3.43 -33.10 -27.94
N GLU A 330 -4.10 -33.86 -27.09
CA GLU A 330 -5.54 -34.10 -27.20
C GLU A 330 -6.34 -32.95 -26.60
N LYS A 331 -7.42 -32.54 -27.26
CA LYS A 331 -8.34 -31.53 -26.74
C LYS A 331 -9.25 -32.13 -25.67
N ASP A 332 -8.87 -31.96 -24.41
CA ASP A 332 -9.70 -32.37 -23.28
C ASP A 332 -9.77 -31.32 -22.15
N ARG A 333 -10.61 -31.59 -21.13
CA ARG A 333 -10.80 -30.70 -19.97
C ARG A 333 -9.56 -30.58 -19.07
N ARG A 334 -8.53 -31.42 -19.24
CA ARG A 334 -7.30 -31.41 -18.42
C ARG A 334 -6.28 -30.41 -18.93
N ILE A 335 -6.44 -29.84 -20.13
CA ILE A 335 -5.56 -28.78 -20.68
C ILE A 335 -5.39 -27.62 -19.69
N ILE A 336 -6.43 -27.25 -18.95
CA ILE A 336 -6.33 -26.19 -17.94
C ILE A 336 -5.27 -26.47 -16.86
N ASN A 337 -4.96 -27.75 -16.60
CA ASN A 337 -3.93 -28.13 -15.64
C ASN A 337 -2.52 -27.79 -16.12
N LEU A 338 -2.31 -27.62 -17.42
CA LEU A 338 -1.01 -27.23 -17.99
C LEU A 338 -0.58 -25.84 -17.53
N PHE A 339 -1.53 -24.95 -17.21
CA PHE A 339 -1.24 -23.63 -16.62
C PHE A 339 -0.79 -23.70 -15.15
N LYS A 340 -0.97 -24.84 -14.47
CA LYS A 340 -0.59 -25.05 -13.07
C LYS A 340 0.80 -25.61 -12.89
N LEU A 341 1.34 -26.27 -13.93
CA LEU A 341 2.64 -26.93 -13.88
C LEU A 341 3.74 -25.93 -13.49
N SER A 342 4.82 -26.41 -12.88
CA SER A 342 6.03 -25.58 -12.74
C SER A 342 6.58 -25.23 -14.12
N ASP A 343 7.42 -24.21 -14.19
CA ASP A 343 7.98 -23.79 -15.48
C ASP A 343 8.90 -24.88 -16.04
N GLU A 344 9.63 -25.58 -15.17
CA GLU A 344 10.50 -26.72 -15.51
C GLU A 344 9.70 -27.90 -16.07
N VAL A 345 8.62 -28.29 -15.39
CA VAL A 345 7.78 -29.42 -15.81
C VAL A 345 7.07 -29.10 -17.13
N PHE A 346 6.56 -27.88 -17.28
CA PHE A 346 5.94 -27.46 -18.54
C PHE A 346 6.95 -27.47 -19.69
N LEU A 347 8.13 -26.88 -19.47
CA LEU A 347 9.20 -26.81 -20.48
C LEU A 347 9.65 -28.20 -20.93
N GLN A 348 9.94 -29.10 -20.00
CA GLN A 348 10.42 -30.44 -20.34
C GLN A 348 9.36 -31.25 -21.10
N ASN A 349 8.13 -31.29 -20.59
CA ASN A 349 7.11 -32.20 -21.10
C ASN A 349 6.35 -31.70 -22.32
N TYR A 350 6.23 -30.38 -22.50
CA TYR A 350 5.40 -29.77 -23.54
C TYR A 350 6.16 -28.86 -24.50
N VAL A 351 7.43 -28.57 -24.24
CA VAL A 351 8.27 -27.81 -25.17
C VAL A 351 9.40 -28.71 -25.68
N MET A 352 10.33 -29.11 -24.81
CA MET A 352 11.54 -29.84 -25.21
C MET A 352 11.25 -31.19 -25.84
N ARG A 353 10.30 -31.96 -25.29
CA ARG A 353 9.87 -33.26 -25.86
C ARG A 353 9.37 -33.18 -27.30
N HIS A 354 8.92 -32.01 -27.76
CA HIS A 354 8.34 -31.83 -29.08
C HIS A 354 9.22 -31.00 -30.02
N LEU A 355 10.45 -30.64 -29.65
CA LEU A 355 11.32 -29.81 -30.50
C LEU A 355 11.73 -30.50 -31.81
N ASP A 356 11.86 -31.83 -31.81
CA ASP A 356 12.19 -32.58 -33.03
C ASP A 356 11.04 -32.51 -34.06
N LEU A 357 9.80 -32.32 -33.61
CA LEU A 357 8.61 -32.24 -34.44
C LEU A 357 8.22 -30.77 -34.74
N VAL A 358 8.43 -29.87 -33.78
CA VAL A 358 8.10 -28.44 -33.87
C VAL A 358 9.32 -27.61 -33.41
N PRO A 359 10.32 -27.38 -34.30
CA PRO A 359 11.60 -26.77 -33.89
C PRO A 359 11.50 -25.36 -33.29
N HIS A 360 10.48 -24.59 -33.69
CA HIS A 360 10.26 -23.20 -33.24
C HIS A 360 9.44 -23.10 -31.94
N LEU A 361 9.09 -24.22 -31.30
CA LEU A 361 8.25 -24.23 -30.09
C LEU A 361 8.92 -23.56 -28.89
N MET A 362 10.26 -23.63 -28.81
CA MET A 362 11.03 -22.91 -27.78
C MET A 362 10.91 -21.39 -27.94
N ASP A 363 10.92 -20.88 -29.17
CA ASP A 363 10.80 -19.45 -29.45
C ASP A 363 9.39 -18.93 -29.17
N ILE A 364 8.37 -19.74 -29.47
CA ILE A 364 6.98 -19.49 -29.07
C ILE A 364 6.88 -19.40 -27.54
N PHE A 365 7.47 -20.36 -26.82
CA PHE A 365 7.45 -20.36 -25.35
C PHE A 365 8.18 -19.15 -24.74
N ARG A 366 9.26 -18.69 -25.38
CA ARG A 366 9.98 -17.47 -24.95
C ARG A 366 9.25 -16.18 -25.33
N GLY A 367 8.22 -16.25 -26.17
CA GLY A 367 7.52 -15.08 -26.70
C GLY A 367 8.32 -14.32 -27.74
N SER A 368 9.32 -14.97 -28.36
CA SER A 368 10.17 -14.41 -29.41
C SER A 368 9.49 -14.45 -30.80
N VAL A 369 8.42 -15.24 -30.93
CA VAL A 369 7.58 -15.35 -32.12
C VAL A 369 6.13 -15.10 -31.71
N THR A 370 5.43 -14.24 -32.46
CA THR A 370 4.00 -13.98 -32.26
C THR A 370 3.21 -14.83 -33.25
N LEU A 371 2.25 -15.62 -32.74
CA LEU A 371 1.36 -16.49 -33.52
C LEU A 371 0.05 -15.82 -33.91
#